data_AF-U2FAB1-F1
#
_entry.id   AF-U2FAB1-F1
#
_cell.length_a   1.000
_cell.length_b   1.000
_cell.length_c   1.000
_cell.angle_alpha   90.00
_cell.angle_beta   90.00
_cell.angle_gamma   90.00
#
_symmetry.space_group_name_H-M   'P 1'
#
loop_
_entity.id
_entity.type
_entity.pdbx_description
1 polymer ?
#
loop_
_entity_poly.entity_id
_entity_poly.type
_entity_poly.pdbx_seq_one_letter_code
_entity_poly.pdbx_strand_id
1 'polypeptide(L)'
;MLGLFRTIGYGWIALQGLLAALLPKQLINLSTRLSLCGFENAAELEPKPWYVDAMRAAGVGMVAAGLTGLLLERDSEETDEPEVAVDAPASDDA
;
A
#
# COMPACT_ATOMS: atom_id res chain seq x y z
N MET A 1 10.14 -16.35 -3.07
CA MET A 1 9.66 -15.48 -4.17
C MET A 1 8.47 -14.61 -3.76
N LEU A 2 7.53 -15.12 -2.95
CA LEU A 2 6.33 -14.37 -2.51
C LEU A 2 6.65 -13.13 -1.62
N GLY A 3 7.63 -13.24 -0.70
CA GLY A 3 8.01 -12.13 0.20
C GLY A 3 8.56 -10.91 -0.54
N LEU A 4 9.38 -11.12 -1.58
CA LEU A 4 9.90 -10.03 -2.40
C LEU A 4 8.77 -9.24 -3.10
N PHE A 5 7.75 -9.93 -3.61
CA PHE A 5 6.58 -9.29 -4.21
C PHE A 5 5.78 -8.45 -3.20
N ARG A 6 5.68 -8.91 -1.94
CA ARG A 6 4.99 -8.19 -0.87
C ARG A 6 5.75 -6.92 -0.48
N THR A 7 7.06 -7.01 -0.25
CA THR A 7 7.92 -5.84 0.05
C THR A 7 7.91 -4.82 -1.07
N ILE A 8 8.01 -5.26 -2.33
CA ILE A 8 7.91 -4.37 -3.51
C ILE A 8 6.52 -3.73 -3.57
N GLY A 9 5.46 -4.49 -3.31
CA GLY A 9 4.08 -4.00 -3.27
C GLY A 9 3.85 -2.93 -2.21
N TYR A 10 4.32 -3.15 -0.99
CA TYR A 10 4.21 -2.15 0.09
C TYR A 10 5.05 -0.90 -0.19
N GLY A 11 6.26 -1.06 -0.74
CA GLY A 11 7.08 0.05 -1.20
C GLY A 11 6.40 0.87 -2.31
N TRP A 12 5.73 0.19 -3.25
CA TRP A 12 4.96 0.83 -4.31
C TRP A 12 3.75 1.62 -3.77
N ILE A 13 3.02 1.05 -2.81
CA ILE A 13 1.90 1.72 -2.13
C ILE A 13 2.39 2.95 -1.37
N ALA A 14 3.51 2.84 -0.65
CA ALA A 14 4.09 3.98 0.07
C ALA A 14 4.52 5.10 -0.89
N LEU A 15 5.12 4.75 -2.05
CA LEU A 15 5.51 5.73 -3.07
C LEU A 15 4.29 6.43 -3.70
N GLN A 16 3.24 5.67 -4.03
CA GLN A 16 1.97 6.20 -4.51
C GLN A 16 1.32 7.15 -3.49
N GLY A 17 1.31 6.76 -2.22
CA GLY A 17 0.82 7.60 -1.13
C GLY A 17 1.62 8.90 -0.98
N LEU A 18 2.95 8.83 -1.11
CA LEU A 18 3.82 10.00 -1.02
C LEU A 18 3.57 10.99 -2.16
N LEU A 19 3.41 10.48 -3.38
CA LEU A 19 3.06 11.29 -4.54
C LEU A 19 1.67 11.93 -4.40
N ALA A 20 0.68 11.20 -3.86
CA ALA A 20 -0.64 11.73 -3.55
C ALA A 20 -0.62 12.80 -2.43
N ALA A 21 0.28 12.67 -1.46
CA ALA A 21 0.45 13.64 -0.37
C ALA A 21 1.19 14.92 -0.81
N LEU A 22 2.28 14.81 -1.57
CA LEU A 22 3.06 15.97 -2.01
C LEU A 22 2.50 16.66 -3.26
N LEU A 23 1.98 15.89 -4.23
CA LEU A 23 1.53 16.41 -5.52
C LEU A 23 0.04 16.06 -5.81
N PRO A 24 -0.89 16.34 -4.88
CA PRO A 24 -2.30 15.99 -5.04
C PRO A 24 -2.91 16.62 -6.30
N LYS A 25 -2.58 17.89 -6.59
CA LYS A 25 -3.12 18.62 -7.75
C LYS A 25 -2.69 18.00 -9.09
N GLN A 26 -1.47 17.49 -9.20
CA GLN A 26 -0.99 16.87 -10.44
C GLN A 26 -1.62 15.51 -10.67
N LEU A 27 -1.77 14.70 -9.61
CA LEU A 27 -2.45 13.42 -9.67
C LEU A 27 -3.93 13.58 -10.02
N ILE A 28 -4.61 14.53 -9.40
CA ILE A 28 -6.02 14.81 -9.68
C ILE A 28 -6.17 15.27 -11.12
N ASN A 29 -5.36 16.21 -11.60
CA ASN A 29 -5.47 16.72 -12.97
C ASN A 29 -5.14 15.62 -14.02
N LEU A 30 -4.17 14.76 -13.75
CA LEU A 30 -3.86 13.61 -14.61
C LEU A 30 -5.00 12.59 -14.64
N SER A 31 -5.56 12.25 -13.47
CA SER A 31 -6.71 11.35 -13.35
C SER A 31 -7.95 11.93 -14.03
N THR A 32 -8.25 13.20 -13.82
CA THR A 32 -9.36 13.91 -14.49
C THR A 32 -9.18 13.90 -16.00
N ARG A 33 -7.96 14.16 -16.52
CA ARG A 33 -7.68 14.10 -17.96
C ARG A 33 -7.83 12.69 -18.54
N LEU A 34 -7.37 11.66 -17.84
CA LEU A 34 -7.50 10.27 -18.28
C LEU A 34 -8.95 9.80 -18.25
N SER A 35 -9.65 10.03 -17.14
CA SER A 35 -11.02 9.58 -16.93
C SER A 35 -12.05 10.37 -17.75
N LEU A 36 -11.79 11.64 -18.03
CA LEU A 36 -12.69 12.52 -18.79
C LEU A 36 -12.16 12.88 -20.18
N CYS A 37 -11.22 12.12 -20.74
CA CYS A 37 -10.69 12.31 -22.10
C CYS A 37 -11.80 12.35 -23.18
N GLY A 38 -12.94 11.70 -22.94
CA GLY A 38 -14.11 11.71 -23.84
C GLY A 38 -15.14 12.81 -23.59
N PHE A 39 -14.94 13.70 -22.61
CA PHE A 39 -15.88 14.77 -22.26
C PHE A 39 -15.32 16.13 -22.67
N GLU A 40 -16.15 16.98 -23.28
CA GLU A 40 -15.81 18.39 -23.51
C GLU A 40 -15.54 19.12 -22.18
N ASN A 41 -14.52 19.97 -22.16
CA ASN A 41 -14.13 20.80 -20.99
C ASN A 41 -13.56 20.05 -19.77
N ALA A 42 -13.18 18.78 -19.91
CA ALA A 42 -12.53 18.01 -18.84
C ALA A 42 -11.26 18.67 -18.24
N ALA A 43 -10.51 19.39 -19.08
CA ALA A 43 -9.29 20.08 -18.68
C ALA A 43 -9.53 21.39 -17.91
N GLU A 44 -10.78 21.88 -17.87
CA GLU A 44 -11.17 23.12 -17.17
C GLU A 44 -11.68 22.85 -15.75
N LEU A 45 -11.80 21.57 -15.37
CA LEU A 45 -12.26 21.17 -14.05
C LEU A 45 -11.19 21.42 -12.99
N GLU A 46 -11.33 22.50 -12.23
CA GLU A 46 -10.49 22.76 -11.08
C GLU A 46 -10.93 21.96 -9.85
N PRO A 47 -10.02 21.22 -9.20
CA PRO A 47 -10.34 20.49 -7.98
C PRO A 47 -10.61 21.46 -6.83
N LYS A 48 -11.74 21.25 -6.14
CA LYS A 48 -12.09 22.03 -4.94
C LYS A 48 -11.02 21.87 -3.84
N PRO A 49 -10.77 22.89 -3.00
CA PRO A 49 -9.73 22.85 -1.98
C PRO A 49 -9.86 21.66 -1.02
N TRP A 50 -11.08 21.36 -0.56
CA TRP A 50 -11.33 20.21 0.32
C TRP A 50 -10.98 18.86 -0.32
N TYR A 51 -11.07 18.75 -1.65
CA TYR A 51 -10.74 17.51 -2.37
C TYR A 51 -9.23 17.32 -2.44
N VAL A 52 -8.48 18.42 -2.58
CA VAL A 52 -7.01 18.41 -2.49
C VAL A 52 -6.56 17.99 -1.09
N ASP A 53 -7.22 18.50 -0.05
CA ASP A 53 -6.91 18.15 1.34
C ASP A 53 -7.29 16.70 1.66
N ALA A 54 -8.43 16.21 1.16
CA ALA A 54 -8.80 14.81 1.27
C ALA A 54 -7.79 13.88 0.59
N MET A 55 -7.28 14.27 -0.59
CA MET A 55 -6.29 13.47 -1.31
C MET A 55 -4.93 13.45 -0.62
N ARG A 56 -4.56 14.54 0.06
CA ARG A 56 -3.39 14.56 0.94
C ARG A 56 -3.57 13.62 2.13
N ALA A 57 -4.72 13.67 2.79
CA ALA A 57 -5.02 12.78 3.92
C ALA A 57 -4.98 11.30 3.51
N ALA A 58 -5.55 10.98 2.35
CA ALA A 58 -5.48 9.63 1.77
C ALA A 58 -4.04 9.23 1.43
N GLY A 59 -3.25 10.14 0.86
CA GLY A 59 -1.82 9.94 0.60
C GLY A 59 -1.02 9.61 1.86
N VAL A 60 -1.22 10.37 2.93
CA VAL A 60 -0.58 10.12 4.24
C VAL A 60 -1.01 8.76 4.80
N GLY A 61 -2.29 8.40 4.68
CA GLY A 61 -2.79 7.08 5.08
C GLY A 61 -2.12 5.93 4.30
N MET A 62 -1.94 6.08 2.99
CA MET A 62 -1.24 5.09 2.16
C MET A 62 0.25 4.98 2.52
N VAL A 63 0.92 6.11 2.81
CA VAL A 63 2.31 6.08 3.30
C VAL A 63 2.40 5.34 4.63
N ALA A 64 1.52 5.65 5.58
CA ALA A 64 1.48 4.98 6.87
C ALA A 64 1.25 3.47 6.71
N ALA A 65 0.25 3.07 5.93
CA ALA A 65 -0.05 1.67 5.67
C ALA A 65 1.11 0.92 4.99
N GLY A 66 1.74 1.54 3.98
CA GLY A 66 2.89 0.95 3.27
C GLY A 66 4.11 0.80 4.17
N LEU A 67 4.43 1.80 4.99
CA LEU A 67 5.53 1.73 5.94
C LEU A 67 5.27 0.70 7.05
N THR A 68 4.05 0.66 7.62
CA THR A 68 3.67 -0.35 8.61
C THR A 68 3.76 -1.77 8.03
N GLY A 69 3.32 -1.96 6.78
CA GLY A 69 3.47 -3.24 6.08
C GLY A 69 4.93 -3.66 5.90
N LEU A 70 5.81 -2.72 5.53
CA LEU A 70 7.25 -2.97 5.41
C LEU A 70 7.93 -3.30 6.75
N LEU A 71 7.52 -2.66 7.85
CA LEU A 71 8.03 -2.98 9.18
C LEU A 71 7.60 -4.39 9.63
N LEU A 72 6.34 -4.76 9.41
CA LEU A 72 5.82 -6.08 9.83
C LEU A 72 6.44 -7.23 9.04
N GLU A 73 6.73 -7.01 7.75
CA GLU A 73 7.39 -8.02 6.91
C GLU A 73 8.86 -8.24 7.36
N ARG A 74 9.53 -7.22 7.91
CA ARG A 74 10.88 -7.34 8.49
C ARG A 74 10.92 -8.22 9.75
N ASP A 75 9.95 -8.09 10.65
CA ASP A 75 9.85 -8.94 11.85
C ASP A 75 9.51 -10.39 11.51
N SER A 76 8.81 -10.60 10.39
CA SER A 76 8.40 -11.96 9.95
C SER A 76 9.56 -12.76 9.35
N GLU A 77 10.61 -12.11 8.81
CA GLU A 77 11.84 -12.79 8.37
C GLU A 77 12.74 -13.23 9.55
N GLU A 78 12.56 -12.67 10.75
CA GLU A 78 13.33 -13.02 11.95
C GLU A 78 12.66 -14.12 12.80
N THR A 79 11.38 -14.43 12.55
CA THR A 79 10.70 -15.56 13.17
C THR A 79 11.02 -16.83 12.38
N ASP A 80 12.19 -17.41 12.65
CA ASP A 80 12.46 -18.81 12.38
C ASP A 80 11.31 -19.62 13.00
N GLU A 81 10.58 -20.36 12.15
CA GLU A 81 9.40 -21.12 12.55
C GLU A 81 9.81 -22.04 13.73
N PRO A 82 9.16 -21.98 14.90
CA PRO A 82 9.48 -22.94 15.94
C PRO A 82 9.12 -24.32 15.40
N GLU A 83 10.14 -25.13 15.13
CA GLU A 83 10.00 -26.55 14.82
C GLU A 83 9.19 -27.17 15.95
N VAL A 84 7.89 -27.35 15.71
CA VAL A 84 7.02 -28.09 16.62
C VAL A 84 7.45 -29.54 16.51
N ALA A 85 8.42 -29.94 17.32
CA ALA A 85 8.73 -31.34 17.56
C ALA A 85 7.46 -31.99 18.08
N VAL A 86 6.71 -32.65 17.18
CA VAL A 86 5.59 -33.50 17.54
C VAL A 86 6.19 -34.70 18.24
N ASP A 87 6.33 -34.60 19.56
CA ASP A 87 6.60 -35.73 20.44
C ASP A 87 5.32 -36.57 20.48
N ALA A 88 5.13 -37.38 19.44
CA ALA A 88 4.12 -38.42 19.43
C ALA A 88 4.57 -39.48 20.44
N PRO A 89 3.83 -39.72 21.55
CA PRO A 89 4.17 -40.80 22.45
C PRO A 89 4.12 -42.10 21.65
N ALA A 90 5.19 -42.88 21.72
CA ALA A 90 5.24 -44.20 21.13
C ALA A 90 3.99 -44.97 21.56
N SER A 91 3.19 -45.41 20.58
CA SER A 91 2.07 -46.31 20.81
C SER A 91 2.63 -47.61 21.38
N ASP A 92 2.52 -47.77 22.69
CA ASP A 92 2.76 -49.01 23.40
C ASP A 92 1.52 -49.90 23.20
N ASP A 93 1.52 -50.68 22.12
CA ASP A 93 0.55 -51.75 21.91
C ASP A 93 1.23 -53.10 22.17
N ALA A 94 1.00 -53.55 23.42
CA ALA A 94 0.91 -54.90 24.01
C ALA A 94 1.57 -56.11 23.30
#